data_AF-A0A2E7LQS5-F1
#
_entry.id   AF-A0A2E7LQS5-F1
#
_cell.length_a   1.000
_cell.length_b   1.000
_cell.length_c   1.000
_cell.angle_alpha   90.00
_cell.angle_beta   90.00
_cell.angle_gamma   90.00
#
_symmetry.space_group_name_H-M   'P 1'
#
loop_
_entity.id
_entity.type
_entity.pdbx_description
1 polymer ?
#
loop_
_entity_poly.entity_id
_entity_poly.type
_entity_poly.pdbx_seq_one_letter_code
_entity_poly.pdbx_strand_id
1 'polypeptide(L)'
;MTYDFQIFGQRFKKTTVIGDSAFGDSAISFSWAPGERRVRRLVSGCLIDGSSCLFGLKLSFVHEMDFVDCCILGGSKGCVDMIRGGDVSFSRCKFVSRNSDCHASIRGGAKNVSFKNCVFVNNYRSRLSGSCIDLGRWTHYDVVPRPPVRNVSIENCKMKDINYPALTRRFFSMDPDVKNSTGKNLKVPVLFVRLFWLLKRKGFFGGGSVTPPEELKVYQFES
;
A
#
# COMPACT_ATOMS: atom_id res chain seq x y z
N MET A 1 -15.79 -3.70 20.78
CA MET A 1 -14.67 -2.81 20.45
C MET A 1 -15.24 -1.53 19.86
N THR A 2 -14.77 -0.37 20.31
CA THR A 2 -15.33 0.95 19.92
C THR A 2 -14.34 1.67 19.01
N TYR A 3 -14.82 2.36 17.98
CA TYR A 3 -14.01 3.17 17.06
C TYR A 3 -14.15 4.66 17.43
N ASP A 4 -13.04 5.41 17.42
CA ASP A 4 -13.04 6.85 17.69
C ASP A 4 -13.64 7.66 16.54
N PHE A 5 -13.48 7.16 15.31
CA PHE A 5 -13.90 7.84 14.10
C PHE A 5 -14.38 6.83 13.05
N GLN A 6 -15.51 7.13 12.41
CA GLN A 6 -16.18 6.17 11.52
C GLN A 6 -16.68 6.87 10.26
N ILE A 7 -16.45 6.27 9.10
CA ILE A 7 -16.92 6.70 7.79
C ILE A 7 -17.75 5.57 7.17
N PHE A 8 -18.99 5.87 6.78
CA PHE A 8 -19.90 4.88 6.20
C PHE A 8 -20.49 5.32 4.85
N GLY A 9 -20.55 4.38 3.90
CA GLY A 9 -21.34 4.52 2.67
C GLY A 9 -20.91 5.65 1.74
N GLN A 10 -19.73 6.25 1.97
CA GLN A 10 -19.28 7.42 1.23
C GLN A 10 -18.68 7.03 -0.14
N ARG A 11 -18.77 7.96 -1.08
CA ARG A 11 -18.05 7.89 -2.35
C ARG A 11 -16.94 8.93 -2.39
N PHE A 12 -15.70 8.47 -2.47
CA PHE A 12 -14.52 9.32 -2.63
C PHE A 12 -14.08 9.33 -4.08
N LYS A 13 -13.96 10.51 -4.68
CA LYS A 13 -13.43 10.72 -6.02
C LYS A 13 -12.76 12.09 -6.06
N LYS A 14 -11.51 12.17 -6.50
CA LYS A 14 -10.88 13.48 -6.69
C LYS A 14 -11.46 14.13 -7.95
N THR A 15 -12.10 15.27 -7.79
CA THR A 15 -12.48 16.15 -8.89
C THR A 15 -11.21 16.87 -9.35
N THR A 16 -10.81 16.70 -10.60
CA THR A 16 -9.66 17.42 -11.17
C THR A 16 -9.99 18.91 -11.18
N VAL A 17 -9.21 19.72 -10.46
CA VAL A 17 -9.27 21.20 -10.58
C VAL A 17 -8.40 21.58 -11.77
N ILE A 18 -8.93 22.42 -12.67
CA ILE A 18 -8.20 22.91 -13.84
C ILE A 18 -6.96 23.67 -13.33
N GLY A 19 -5.76 23.19 -13.68
CA GLY A 19 -4.48 23.82 -13.33
C GLY A 19 -3.57 23.03 -12.38
N ASP A 20 -4.09 21.99 -11.72
CA ASP A 20 -3.24 21.01 -10.99
C ASP A 20 -2.59 20.05 -12.00
N SER A 21 -1.41 19.50 -11.67
CA SER A 21 -0.80 18.41 -12.43
C SER A 21 -1.87 17.35 -12.74
N ALA A 22 -1.94 16.88 -13.99
CA ALA A 22 -3.07 16.13 -14.56
C ALA A 22 -3.56 14.87 -13.79
N PHE A 23 -2.85 14.44 -12.75
CA PHE A 23 -3.29 13.42 -11.79
C PHE A 23 -3.11 13.92 -10.35
N GLY A 24 -4.14 13.77 -9.52
CA GLY A 24 -3.95 13.82 -8.07
C GLY A 24 -3.24 12.57 -7.55
N ASP A 25 -2.58 12.70 -6.41
CA ASP A 25 -1.85 11.60 -5.77
C ASP A 25 -2.80 10.44 -5.39
N SER A 26 -3.99 10.74 -4.85
CA SER A 26 -5.01 9.75 -4.51
C SER A 26 -6.44 10.32 -4.51
N ALA A 27 -7.46 9.44 -4.51
CA ALA A 27 -8.85 9.85 -4.30
C ALA A 27 -9.14 10.18 -2.82
N ILE A 28 -8.49 9.46 -1.90
CA ILE A 28 -8.48 9.77 -0.46
C ILE A 28 -7.11 9.42 0.12
N SER A 29 -6.66 10.24 1.06
CA SER A 29 -5.44 10.03 1.83
C SER A 29 -5.71 10.09 3.32
N PHE A 30 -5.08 9.20 4.06
CA PHE A 30 -4.93 9.31 5.51
C PHE A 30 -3.45 9.41 5.83
N SER A 31 -3.10 10.42 6.61
CA SER A 31 -1.77 10.59 7.16
C SER A 31 -1.85 10.78 8.66
N TRP A 32 -0.78 10.43 9.36
CA TRP A 32 -0.56 10.81 10.75
C TRP A 32 0.72 11.64 10.83
N ALA A 33 0.67 12.76 11.54
CA ALA A 33 1.84 13.60 11.79
C ALA A 33 2.35 13.43 13.24
N PRO A 34 3.66 13.62 13.48
CA PRO A 34 4.23 13.62 14.83
C PRO A 34 3.48 14.57 15.77
N GLY A 35 3.07 14.08 16.93
CA GLY A 35 2.31 14.84 17.93
C GLY A 35 0.79 14.74 17.78
N GLU A 36 0.27 14.17 16.70
CA GLU A 36 -1.17 13.91 16.58
C GLU A 36 -1.59 12.72 17.45
N ARG A 37 -2.81 12.80 18.01
CA ARG A 37 -3.38 11.67 18.73
C ARG A 37 -3.63 10.51 17.77
N ARG A 38 -3.19 9.31 18.14
CA ARG A 38 -3.62 8.09 17.44
C ARG A 38 -5.11 7.88 17.70
N VAL A 39 -5.86 7.64 16.64
CA VAL A 39 -7.30 7.42 16.69
C VAL A 39 -7.61 6.18 15.90
N ARG A 40 -8.43 5.30 16.48
CA ARG A 40 -8.87 4.09 15.81
C ARG A 40 -9.98 4.45 14.83
N ARG A 41 -9.80 4.11 13.55
CA ARG A 41 -10.72 4.50 12.47
C ARG A 41 -11.37 3.30 11.80
N LEU A 42 -12.66 3.42 11.50
CA LEU A 42 -13.39 2.49 10.64
C LEU A 42 -13.82 3.20 9.35
N VAL A 43 -13.53 2.61 8.20
CA VAL A 43 -14.07 3.02 6.91
C VAL A 43 -14.83 1.84 6.32
N SER A 44 -16.14 1.97 6.18
CA SER A 44 -16.98 0.83 5.78
C SER A 44 -18.02 1.15 4.71
N GLY A 45 -18.24 0.18 3.81
CA GLY A 45 -19.23 0.29 2.74
C GLY A 45 -18.93 1.41 1.73
N CYS A 46 -17.67 1.85 1.64
CA CYS A 46 -17.30 3.02 0.84
C CYS A 46 -16.84 2.62 -0.58
N LEU A 47 -17.08 3.52 -1.53
CA LEU A 47 -16.47 3.47 -2.87
C LEU A 47 -15.34 4.49 -2.95
N ILE A 48 -14.11 4.01 -3.16
CA ILE A 48 -12.93 4.86 -3.37
C ILE A 48 -12.54 4.78 -4.85
N ASP A 49 -12.83 5.85 -5.59
CA ASP A 49 -12.68 5.94 -7.04
C ASP A 49 -11.40 6.69 -7.43
N GLY A 50 -10.28 5.97 -7.48
CA GLY A 50 -8.95 6.48 -7.87
C GLY A 50 -8.76 6.68 -9.36
N SER A 51 -9.81 6.60 -10.19
CA SER A 51 -9.68 6.58 -11.65
C SER A 51 -8.97 7.79 -12.28
N SER A 52 -9.03 8.95 -11.64
CA SER A 52 -8.38 10.20 -12.04
C SER A 52 -7.08 10.48 -11.27
N CYS A 53 -6.55 9.49 -10.54
CA CYS A 53 -5.42 9.64 -9.61
C CYS A 53 -4.28 8.65 -9.88
N LEU A 54 -3.18 8.77 -9.15
CA LEU A 54 -2.15 7.72 -9.09
C LEU A 54 -2.66 6.53 -8.29
N PHE A 55 -3.26 6.77 -7.12
CA PHE A 55 -3.79 5.73 -6.24
C PHE A 55 -5.27 5.92 -5.92
N GLY A 56 -5.97 4.86 -5.53
CA GLY A 56 -7.30 5.00 -4.92
C GLY A 56 -7.18 5.55 -3.49
N LEU A 57 -6.45 4.82 -2.66
CA LEU A 57 -6.26 5.07 -1.24
C LEU A 57 -4.77 5.21 -0.93
N LYS A 58 -4.39 6.28 -0.24
CA LYS A 58 -3.03 6.46 0.28
C LYS A 58 -3.03 6.49 1.81
N LEU A 59 -2.13 5.73 2.42
CA LEU A 59 -1.97 5.57 3.85
C LEU A 59 -0.52 5.90 4.21
N SER A 60 -0.30 6.93 5.03
CA SER A 60 1.05 7.37 5.41
C SER A 60 1.18 7.49 6.93
N PHE A 61 2.01 6.64 7.56
CA PHE A 61 2.21 6.61 9.03
C PHE A 61 0.95 6.31 9.86
N VAL A 62 -0.12 5.83 9.22
CA VAL A 62 -1.39 5.58 9.90
C VAL A 62 -1.33 4.31 10.74
N HIS A 63 -2.04 4.33 11.87
CA HIS A 63 -2.22 3.17 12.72
C HIS A 63 -3.70 2.92 13.02
N GLU A 64 -4.04 1.67 13.37
CA GLU A 64 -5.34 1.30 13.93
C GLU A 64 -6.52 1.66 12.99
N MET A 65 -6.43 1.22 11.74
CA MET A 65 -7.46 1.51 10.73
C MET A 65 -8.04 0.23 10.13
N ASP A 66 -9.37 0.14 10.11
CA ASP A 66 -10.10 -0.96 9.52
C ASP A 66 -10.90 -0.49 8.29
N PHE A 67 -10.72 -1.16 7.16
CA PHE A 67 -11.49 -0.97 5.94
C PHE A 67 -12.38 -2.20 5.72
N VAL A 68 -13.70 -2.01 5.69
CA VAL A 68 -14.67 -3.12 5.72
C VAL A 68 -15.73 -2.97 4.63
N ASP A 69 -15.90 -3.97 3.78
CA ASP A 69 -16.89 -3.95 2.69
C ASP A 69 -16.69 -2.77 1.70
N CYS A 70 -15.44 -2.35 1.49
CA CYS A 70 -15.10 -1.24 0.60
C CYS A 70 -14.77 -1.72 -0.82
N CYS A 71 -15.12 -0.92 -1.83
CA CYS A 71 -14.67 -1.08 -3.21
C CYS A 71 -13.63 0.00 -3.53
N ILE A 72 -12.40 -0.42 -3.86
CA ILE A 72 -11.28 0.48 -4.14
C ILE A 72 -10.89 0.32 -5.60
N LEU A 73 -11.19 1.33 -6.41
CA LEU A 73 -10.77 1.42 -7.79
C LEU A 73 -9.39 2.09 -7.85
N GLY A 74 -8.43 1.39 -8.44
CA GLY A 74 -7.08 1.89 -8.58
C GLY A 74 -6.95 3.01 -9.61
N GLY A 75 -5.95 3.84 -9.36
CA GLY A 75 -5.47 4.83 -10.33
C GLY A 75 -4.39 4.25 -11.25
N SER A 76 -3.55 5.11 -11.81
CA SER A 76 -2.48 4.70 -12.73
C SER A 76 -1.35 3.91 -12.06
N LYS A 77 -1.24 3.94 -10.72
CA LYS A 77 -0.21 3.26 -9.94
C LYS A 77 -0.73 2.12 -9.06
N GLY A 78 -1.92 2.23 -8.49
CA GLY A 78 -2.52 1.13 -7.72
C GLY A 78 -3.85 1.47 -7.04
N CYS A 79 -4.43 0.50 -6.35
CA CYS A 79 -5.59 0.70 -5.49
C CYS A 79 -5.18 1.30 -4.15
N VAL A 80 -4.14 0.74 -3.51
CA VAL A 80 -3.63 1.18 -2.20
C VAL A 80 -2.13 1.42 -2.26
N ASP A 81 -1.69 2.55 -1.71
CA ASP A 81 -0.29 2.80 -1.34
C ASP A 81 -0.19 3.04 0.16
N MET A 82 0.42 2.11 0.89
CA MET A 82 0.72 2.24 2.31
C MET A 82 2.22 2.41 2.49
N ILE A 83 2.59 3.54 3.07
CA ILE A 83 3.95 3.87 3.42
C ILE A 83 3.98 4.10 4.92
N ARG A 84 4.69 3.24 5.67
CA ARG A 84 4.77 3.32 7.13
C ARG A 84 3.45 3.06 7.84
N GLY A 85 3.51 2.97 9.17
CA GLY A 85 2.34 2.69 10.00
C GLY A 85 2.13 1.20 10.28
N GLY A 86 0.98 0.87 10.85
CA GLY A 86 0.65 -0.52 11.14
C GLY A 86 -0.71 -0.74 11.77
N ASP A 87 -1.05 -1.99 12.03
CA ASP A 87 -2.36 -2.37 12.59
C ASP A 87 -3.50 -1.89 11.67
N VAL A 88 -3.36 -2.23 10.39
CA VAL A 88 -4.32 -1.88 9.33
C VAL A 88 -4.96 -3.15 8.77
N SER A 89 -6.29 -3.18 8.67
CA SER A 89 -7.01 -4.32 8.11
C SER A 89 -7.89 -3.94 6.92
N PHE A 90 -7.97 -4.85 5.96
CA PHE A 90 -8.92 -4.82 4.85
C PHE A 90 -9.76 -6.10 4.94
N SER A 91 -11.07 -5.96 5.17
CA SER A 91 -12.00 -7.09 5.31
C SER A 91 -13.12 -6.99 4.30
N ARG A 92 -13.34 -8.07 3.54
CA ARG A 92 -14.38 -8.16 2.48
C ARG A 92 -14.29 -7.02 1.45
N CYS A 93 -13.09 -6.50 1.24
CA CYS A 93 -12.85 -5.42 0.29
C CYS A 93 -12.62 -5.95 -1.13
N LYS A 94 -13.01 -5.15 -2.12
CA LYS A 94 -12.76 -5.39 -3.54
C LYS A 94 -11.73 -4.38 -4.06
N PHE A 95 -10.64 -4.87 -4.63
CA PHE A 95 -9.59 -4.05 -5.25
C PHE A 95 -9.66 -4.21 -6.76
N VAL A 96 -9.89 -3.13 -7.51
CA VAL A 96 -10.06 -3.18 -8.96
C VAL A 96 -8.91 -2.45 -9.64
N SER A 97 -7.99 -3.21 -10.25
CA SER A 97 -6.90 -2.67 -11.04
C SER A 97 -7.42 -2.07 -12.35
N ARG A 98 -6.76 -0.99 -12.80
CA ARG A 98 -6.95 -0.36 -14.10
C ARG A 98 -5.64 -0.34 -14.87
N ASN A 99 -5.01 -1.51 -15.01
CA ASN A 99 -3.67 -1.64 -15.60
C ASN A 99 -2.58 -0.90 -14.77
N SER A 100 -2.70 -0.99 -13.44
CA SER A 100 -1.80 -0.39 -12.46
C SER A 100 -0.55 -1.26 -12.23
N ASP A 101 0.45 -0.75 -11.51
CA ASP A 101 1.69 -1.50 -11.23
C ASP A 101 1.42 -2.70 -10.29
N CYS A 102 0.46 -2.55 -9.37
CA CYS A 102 -0.05 -3.56 -8.46
C CYS A 102 -1.46 -3.16 -7.96
N HIS A 103 -2.14 -4.01 -7.18
CA HIS A 103 -3.37 -3.58 -6.48
C HIS A 103 -3.02 -2.84 -5.19
N ALA A 104 -2.16 -3.41 -4.34
CA ALA A 104 -1.72 -2.80 -3.10
C ALA A 104 -0.19 -2.79 -3.00
N SER A 105 0.39 -1.68 -2.54
CA SER A 105 1.80 -1.60 -2.18
C SER A 105 1.96 -1.28 -0.70
N ILE A 106 2.63 -2.16 0.04
CA ILE A 106 2.92 -2.00 1.47
C ILE A 106 4.42 -1.81 1.64
N ARG A 107 4.85 -0.65 2.14
CA ARG A 107 6.25 -0.19 2.04
C ARG A 107 6.73 0.57 3.27
N GLY A 108 8.03 0.87 3.30
CA GLY A 108 8.67 1.70 4.33
C GLY A 108 8.82 1.05 5.71
N GLY A 109 8.59 -0.25 5.84
CA GLY A 109 8.67 -0.96 7.13
C GLY A 109 7.34 -1.04 7.89
N ALA A 110 6.21 -0.80 7.19
CA ALA A 110 4.87 -1.01 7.73
C ALA A 110 4.69 -2.41 8.34
N LYS A 111 3.86 -2.53 9.40
CA LYS A 111 3.69 -3.77 10.16
C LYS A 111 2.23 -4.10 10.46
N ASN A 112 1.93 -5.37 10.75
CA ASN A 112 0.60 -5.81 11.19
C ASN A 112 -0.51 -5.41 10.20
N VAL A 113 -0.34 -5.77 8.93
CA VAL A 113 -1.31 -5.46 7.86
C VAL A 113 -2.06 -6.74 7.48
N SER A 114 -3.39 -6.70 7.41
CA SER A 114 -4.18 -7.88 7.06
C SER A 114 -5.16 -7.67 5.90
N PHE A 115 -5.30 -8.70 5.07
CA PHE A 115 -6.30 -8.79 4.00
C PHE A 115 -7.14 -10.04 4.25
N LYS A 116 -8.44 -9.88 4.51
CA LYS A 116 -9.34 -10.98 4.88
C LYS A 116 -10.57 -11.01 4.01
N ASN A 117 -10.82 -12.13 3.35
CA ASN A 117 -11.97 -12.33 2.45
C ASN A 117 -12.03 -11.29 1.31
N CYS A 118 -10.88 -10.81 0.84
CA CYS A 118 -10.81 -9.77 -0.19
C CYS A 118 -10.81 -10.36 -1.60
N VAL A 119 -11.17 -9.52 -2.58
CA VAL A 119 -11.14 -9.90 -4.00
C VAL A 119 -10.29 -8.90 -4.80
N PHE A 120 -9.27 -9.42 -5.47
CA PHE A 120 -8.42 -8.67 -6.42
C PHE A 120 -8.94 -8.89 -7.83
N VAL A 121 -9.29 -7.82 -8.52
CA VAL A 121 -9.98 -7.85 -9.83
C VAL A 121 -9.14 -7.15 -10.89
N ASN A 122 -9.12 -7.73 -12.10
CA ASN A 122 -8.40 -7.27 -13.29
C ASN A 122 -6.87 -7.39 -13.20
N ASN A 123 -6.25 -7.49 -14.39
CA ASN A 123 -4.81 -7.50 -14.54
C ASN A 123 -4.13 -6.22 -14.04
N TYR A 124 -2.94 -6.39 -13.47
CA TYR A 124 -1.92 -5.35 -13.34
C TYR A 124 -1.06 -5.28 -14.63
N ARG A 125 -0.33 -4.18 -14.79
CA ARG A 125 0.33 -3.79 -16.05
C ARG A 125 1.34 -4.78 -16.59
N SER A 126 2.14 -5.35 -15.70
CA SER A 126 3.30 -6.14 -16.09
C SER A 126 3.18 -7.57 -15.60
N ARG A 127 3.35 -8.52 -16.51
CA ARG A 127 3.45 -9.95 -16.17
C ARG A 127 4.67 -10.24 -15.31
N LEU A 128 5.82 -9.64 -15.65
CA LEU A 128 7.11 -9.93 -15.00
C LEU A 128 7.29 -9.15 -13.70
N SER A 129 6.62 -8.00 -13.60
CA SER A 129 6.86 -7.05 -12.52
C SER A 129 5.58 -6.51 -11.87
N GLY A 130 4.46 -7.20 -11.99
CA GLY A 130 3.22 -6.89 -11.28
C GLY A 130 2.81 -8.01 -10.31
N SER A 131 2.02 -7.64 -9.32
CA SER A 131 1.42 -8.56 -8.34
C SER A 131 0.16 -7.91 -7.75
N CYS A 132 -0.69 -8.68 -7.07
CA CYS A 132 -1.79 -8.09 -6.30
C CYS A 132 -1.23 -7.27 -5.14
N ILE A 133 -0.29 -7.82 -4.37
CA ILE A 133 0.28 -7.16 -3.20
C ILE A 133 1.81 -7.11 -3.31
N ASP A 134 2.37 -5.92 -3.49
CA ASP A 134 3.81 -5.69 -3.40
C ASP A 134 4.22 -5.36 -1.97
N LEU A 135 5.23 -6.06 -1.44
CA LEU A 135 5.71 -5.91 -0.08
C LEU A 135 7.16 -5.45 -0.04
N GLY A 136 7.44 -4.34 0.67
CA GLY A 136 8.80 -3.89 0.96
C GLY A 136 9.52 -3.21 -0.22
N ARG A 137 8.76 -2.62 -1.16
CA ARG A 137 9.33 -1.78 -2.22
C ARG A 137 10.01 -0.54 -1.62
N TRP A 138 11.02 -0.03 -2.32
CA TRP A 138 11.73 1.20 -1.94
C TRP A 138 10.80 2.41 -1.83
N THR A 139 11.10 3.28 -0.87
CA THR A 139 10.48 4.57 -0.61
C THR A 139 11.58 5.61 -0.33
N HIS A 140 11.23 6.90 -0.40
CA HIS A 140 12.13 8.00 -0.03
C HIS A 140 12.59 7.93 1.44
N TYR A 141 11.86 7.20 2.27
CA TYR A 141 12.20 6.97 3.66
C TYR A 141 13.36 5.96 3.83
N ASP A 142 13.59 5.04 2.90
CA ASP A 142 14.56 3.93 3.04
C ASP A 142 16.04 4.36 2.91
N VAL A 143 16.29 5.67 2.82
CA VAL A 143 17.62 6.29 2.82
C VAL A 143 18.37 6.04 4.12
N VAL A 144 17.64 5.90 5.23
CA VAL A 144 18.17 5.39 6.51
C VAL A 144 17.78 3.92 6.70
N PRO A 145 18.61 3.10 7.39
CA PRO A 145 18.25 1.72 7.73
C PRO A 145 16.94 1.65 8.53
N ARG A 146 16.07 0.70 8.19
CA ARG A 146 14.75 0.49 8.82
C ARG A 146 14.41 -0.99 8.86
N PRO A 147 13.49 -1.42 9.74
CA PRO A 147 12.96 -2.77 9.71
C PRO A 147 12.26 -3.08 8.37
N PRO A 148 12.28 -4.35 7.92
CA PRO A 148 11.48 -4.77 6.77
C PRO A 148 9.98 -4.67 7.08
N VAL A 149 9.17 -4.65 6.01
CA VAL A 149 7.72 -4.87 6.15
C VAL A 149 7.48 -6.23 6.81
N ARG A 150 6.60 -6.30 7.81
CA ARG A 150 6.46 -7.48 8.68
C ARG A 150 5.04 -7.74 9.14
N ASN A 151 4.77 -8.96 9.56
CA ASN A 151 3.46 -9.40 10.08
C ASN A 151 2.31 -9.07 9.11
N VAL A 152 2.48 -9.43 7.83
CA VAL A 152 1.43 -9.29 6.83
C VAL A 152 0.66 -10.60 6.76
N SER A 153 -0.67 -10.54 6.86
CA SER A 153 -1.56 -11.71 6.80
C SER A 153 -2.54 -11.59 5.63
N ILE A 154 -2.70 -12.66 4.85
CA ILE A 154 -3.59 -12.72 3.69
C ILE A 154 -4.42 -13.99 3.80
N GLU A 155 -5.71 -13.85 4.10
CA GLU A 155 -6.60 -14.97 4.42
C GLU A 155 -7.85 -14.94 3.55
N ASN A 156 -8.18 -16.09 2.93
CA ASN A 156 -9.38 -16.28 2.11
C ASN A 156 -9.52 -15.26 0.96
N CYS A 157 -8.41 -14.79 0.40
CA CYS A 157 -8.42 -13.82 -0.69
C CYS A 157 -8.48 -14.51 -2.06
N LYS A 158 -9.25 -13.90 -2.99
CA LYS A 158 -9.46 -14.43 -4.34
C LYS A 158 -8.96 -13.47 -5.41
N MET A 159 -8.49 -14.03 -6.52
CA MET A 159 -8.20 -13.29 -7.75
C MET A 159 -9.31 -13.53 -8.76
N LYS A 160 -9.74 -12.47 -9.45
CA LYS A 160 -10.75 -12.53 -10.51
C LYS A 160 -10.24 -11.78 -11.73
N ASP A 161 -10.37 -12.39 -12.91
CA ASP A 161 -10.00 -11.77 -14.19
C ASP A 161 -8.50 -11.36 -14.25
N ILE A 162 -7.63 -12.22 -13.69
CA ILE A 162 -6.17 -12.05 -13.68
C ILE A 162 -5.51 -13.19 -14.47
N ASN A 163 -4.83 -12.84 -15.56
CA ASN A 163 -4.19 -13.78 -16.48
C ASN A 163 -2.93 -14.42 -15.89
N TYR A 164 -2.21 -13.67 -15.04
CA TYR A 164 -0.98 -14.11 -14.42
C TYR A 164 -1.12 -13.95 -12.90
N PRO A 165 -1.47 -15.00 -12.15
CA PRO A 165 -1.91 -14.85 -10.77
C PRO A 165 -0.72 -14.76 -9.80
N ALA A 166 -0.07 -13.60 -9.67
CA ALA A 166 0.87 -13.34 -8.58
C ALA A 166 0.15 -12.62 -7.42
N LEU A 167 0.04 -13.30 -6.28
CA LEU A 167 -0.64 -12.79 -5.09
C LEU A 167 0.24 -11.80 -4.37
N THR A 168 1.46 -12.22 -4.07
CA THR A 168 2.45 -11.36 -3.44
C THR A 168 3.69 -11.29 -4.28
N ARG A 169 4.37 -10.15 -4.21
CA ARG A 169 5.77 -10.05 -4.56
C ARG A 169 6.54 -9.37 -3.45
N ARG A 170 7.56 -10.08 -2.97
CA ARG A 170 8.34 -9.71 -1.80
C ARG A 170 9.69 -9.11 -2.20
N PHE A 171 9.93 -7.88 -1.74
CA PHE A 171 11.22 -7.18 -1.79
C PHE A 171 11.84 -7.18 -0.39
N PHE A 172 11.97 -6.02 0.27
CA PHE A 172 12.48 -5.92 1.64
C PHE A 172 11.37 -6.12 2.67
N SER A 173 10.93 -7.38 2.81
CA SER A 173 9.82 -7.79 3.67
C SER A 173 10.06 -9.20 4.24
N MET A 174 9.52 -9.44 5.43
CA MET A 174 9.32 -10.79 5.96
C MET A 174 8.30 -11.55 5.10
N ASP A 175 8.27 -12.88 5.23
CA ASP A 175 7.27 -13.70 4.57
C ASP A 175 5.87 -13.38 5.10
N PRO A 176 4.88 -13.14 4.23
CA PRO A 176 3.50 -12.99 4.66
C PRO A 176 2.92 -14.34 5.08
N ASP A 177 2.04 -14.34 6.06
CA ASP A 177 1.20 -15.50 6.40
C ASP A 177 0.04 -15.56 5.41
N VAL A 178 -0.01 -16.60 4.58
CA VAL A 178 -1.02 -16.76 3.52
C VAL A 178 -1.82 -18.03 3.75
N LYS A 179 -3.13 -17.89 3.94
CA LYS A 179 -4.06 -19.01 4.16
C LYS A 179 -5.21 -18.98 3.17
N ASN A 180 -5.54 -20.14 2.59
CA ASN A 180 -6.71 -20.35 1.73
C ASN A 180 -6.91 -19.27 0.64
N SER A 181 -5.81 -18.76 0.06
CA SER A 181 -5.82 -17.67 -0.90
C SER A 181 -5.24 -18.10 -2.24
N THR A 182 -5.77 -17.58 -3.34
CA THR A 182 -5.35 -17.98 -4.70
C THR A 182 -4.14 -17.18 -5.17
N GLY A 183 -3.20 -17.84 -5.88
CA GLY A 183 -2.10 -17.20 -6.61
C GLY A 183 -0.71 -17.49 -6.06
N LYS A 184 0.32 -17.03 -6.78
CA LYS A 184 1.73 -17.31 -6.49
C LYS A 184 2.33 -16.24 -5.57
N ASN A 185 3.15 -16.67 -4.62
CA ASN A 185 3.94 -15.78 -3.77
C ASN A 185 5.37 -15.69 -4.32
N LEU A 186 5.69 -14.55 -4.94
CA LEU A 186 6.99 -14.33 -5.59
C LEU A 186 7.98 -13.70 -4.59
N LYS A 187 9.21 -14.19 -4.58
CA LYS A 187 10.29 -13.64 -3.76
C LYS A 187 11.40 -13.10 -4.65
N VAL A 188 11.69 -11.81 -4.54
CA VAL A 188 12.89 -11.23 -5.15
C VAL A 188 14.10 -11.67 -4.31
N PRO A 189 15.17 -12.22 -4.92
CA PRO A 189 16.33 -12.65 -4.15
C PRO A 189 16.95 -11.49 -3.37
N VAL A 190 17.30 -11.76 -2.11
CA VAL A 190 17.75 -10.73 -1.15
C VAL A 190 18.98 -9.97 -1.63
N LEU A 191 19.88 -10.63 -2.35
CA LEU A 191 21.07 -10.00 -2.92
C LEU A 191 20.70 -8.86 -3.89
N PHE A 192 19.74 -9.08 -4.78
CA PHE A 192 19.26 -8.04 -5.71
C PHE A 192 18.59 -6.89 -4.98
N VAL A 193 17.78 -7.19 -3.95
CA VAL A 193 17.15 -6.15 -3.13
C VAL A 193 18.21 -5.30 -2.44
N ARG A 194 19.19 -5.92 -1.77
CA ARG A 194 20.26 -5.20 -1.07
C ARG A 194 21.12 -4.36 -2.02
N LEU A 195 21.48 -4.90 -3.18
CA LEU A 195 22.25 -4.18 -4.18
C LEU A 195 21.46 -2.98 -4.72
N PHE A 196 20.18 -3.17 -5.07
CA PHE A 196 19.30 -2.10 -5.52
C PHE A 196 19.19 -0.97 -4.47
N TRP A 197 19.01 -1.34 -3.20
CA TRP A 197 18.92 -0.39 -2.09
C TRP A 197 20.22 0.39 -1.90
N LEU A 198 21.37 -0.28 -1.96
CA LEU A 198 22.69 0.36 -1.88
C LEU A 198 22.88 1.38 -3.01
N LEU A 199 22.56 1.00 -4.25
CA LEU A 199 22.70 1.87 -5.42
C LEU A 199 21.74 3.06 -5.36
N LYS A 200 20.51 2.85 -4.87
CA LYS A 200 19.53 3.92 -4.60
C LYS A 200 20.03 4.92 -3.56
N ARG A 201 20.57 4.45 -2.43
CA ARG A 201 21.14 5.32 -1.37
C ARG A 201 22.32 6.15 -1.86
N LYS A 202 23.13 5.58 -2.75
CA LYS A 202 24.27 6.27 -3.37
C LYS A 202 23.87 7.20 -4.54
N GLY A 203 22.58 7.29 -4.87
CA GLY A 203 22.10 8.18 -5.94
C GLY A 203 22.28 7.66 -7.36
N PHE A 204 22.69 6.40 -7.57
CA PHE A 204 22.90 5.84 -8.91
C PHE A 204 21.59 5.63 -9.69
N PHE A 205 20.45 5.54 -9.01
CA PHE A 205 19.15 5.35 -9.66
C PHE A 205 18.13 6.40 -9.21
N GLY A 206 17.92 7.45 -10.01
CA GLY A 206 16.77 8.36 -9.94
C GLY A 206 16.93 9.60 -9.05
N GLY A 207 16.56 10.77 -9.61
CA GLY A 207 16.59 12.09 -8.98
C GLY A 207 15.34 12.44 -8.16
N GLY A 208 14.92 11.53 -7.27
CA GLY A 208 13.95 11.89 -6.23
C GLY A 208 14.67 12.59 -5.09
N SER A 209 14.11 13.68 -4.55
CA SER A 209 14.62 14.31 -3.34
C SER A 209 14.76 13.28 -2.23
N VAL A 210 16.00 13.01 -1.84
CA VAL A 210 16.30 12.24 -0.64
C VAL A 210 15.89 13.11 0.53
N THR A 211 14.87 12.69 1.30
CA THR A 211 14.54 13.38 2.54
C THR A 211 15.78 13.36 3.43
N PRO A 212 16.28 14.52 3.88
CA PRO A 212 17.46 14.59 4.72
C PRO A 212 17.35 13.65 5.94
N PRO A 213 18.39 12.90 6.31
CA PRO A 213 18.34 11.99 7.45
C PRO A 213 17.87 12.64 8.76
N GLU A 214 18.12 13.93 8.93
CA GLU A 214 17.72 14.75 10.08
C GLU A 214 16.19 14.86 10.17
N GLU A 215 15.51 15.10 9.05
CA GLU A 215 14.05 15.16 8.95
C GLU A 215 13.39 13.79 9.15
N LEU A 216 14.17 12.71 9.09
CA LEU A 216 13.68 11.35 9.32
C LEU A 216 13.75 10.94 10.79
N LYS A 217 14.47 11.68 11.64
CA LYS A 217 14.56 11.42 13.09
C LYS A 217 13.21 11.55 13.77
N VAL A 218 12.39 12.51 13.33
CA VAL A 218 11.00 12.68 13.79
C VAL A 218 10.08 11.55 13.31
N TYR A 219 10.58 10.49 12.69
CA TYR A 219 9.82 9.28 12.36
C TYR A 219 10.51 8.00 12.88
N GLN A 220 11.52 8.10 13.76
CA GLN A 220 12.28 6.95 14.27
C GLN A 220 11.58 6.16 15.40
N PHE A 221 10.37 6.53 15.79
CA PHE A 221 9.62 5.85 16.86
C PHE A 221 9.07 4.46 16.50
N GLU A 222 9.25 4.00 15.27
CA GLU A 222 8.86 2.64 14.84
C GLU A 222 10.07 1.69 14.89
N SER A 223 10.43 1.24 16.11
CA SER A 223 11.24 0.03 16.31
C SER A 223 10.39 -1.24 16.11
#